data_AF-A0A2K2VYG0-F1
#
_entry.id   AF-A0A2K2VYG0-F1
#
_cell.length_a   1.000
_cell.length_b   1.000
_cell.length_c   1.000
_cell.angle_alpha   90.00
_cell.angle_beta   90.00
_cell.angle_gamma   90.00
#
_symmetry.space_group_name_H-M   'P 1'
#
loop_
_entity.id
_entity.type
_entity.pdbx_description
1 polymer ?
#
loop_
_entity_poly.entity_id
_entity_poly.type
_entity_poly.pdbx_seq_one_letter_code
_entity_poly.pdbx_strand_id
1 'polypeptide(L)'
;MMKEQIQQHVKNLLAEGKIKGFLGLRQQGTDIGPHLFTTADELEDLSLGDRQDPGDSRYPLDKILKRIAYKYPTDSFGVLVRGCDERALQQLFAVSMLHRDRVIPVGFACPPELAEQHQCWKPFPDALVAGEVSPGIVGGEDAVGSQLDLLGKLQEWFDTFDRCVKCYGCRNICPVCYCHDCTLEETALLPTGEIPPANPNFLMTRAMHMVGRSLCIYCGLCEEVCPADIPLKSLYKLVSKIVGQEAVTPEGRAAQQEAIGKTTEKAAIG
;
A
#
# COMPACT_ATOMS: atom_id res chain seq x y z
N MET A 1 18.34 -4.39 -16.01
CA MET A 1 19.25 -3.78 -15.02
C MET A 1 18.70 -3.81 -13.59
N MET A 2 17.45 -3.37 -13.33
CA MET A 2 16.89 -3.39 -11.96
C MET A 2 16.63 -4.81 -11.43
N LYS A 3 16.05 -5.68 -12.26
CA LYS A 3 15.78 -7.08 -11.89
C LYS A 3 17.07 -7.81 -11.50
N GLU A 4 18.16 -7.66 -12.27
CA GLU A 4 19.42 -8.33 -11.95
C GLU A 4 20.05 -7.81 -10.65
N GLN A 5 19.93 -6.51 -10.36
CA GLN A 5 20.38 -5.92 -9.08
C GLN A 5 19.64 -6.55 -7.89
N ILE A 6 18.32 -6.67 -7.99
CA ILE A 6 17.49 -7.31 -6.95
C ILE A 6 17.86 -8.79 -6.81
N GLN A 7 17.95 -9.51 -7.93
CA GLN A 7 18.35 -10.93 -7.92
C GLN A 7 19.71 -11.10 -7.22
N GLN A 8 20.71 -10.31 -7.56
CA GLN A 8 22.03 -10.41 -6.97
C GLN A 8 22.00 -10.09 -5.47
N HIS A 9 21.27 -9.05 -5.06
CA HIS A 9 21.12 -8.71 -3.65
C HIS A 9 20.47 -9.84 -2.85
N VAL A 10 19.39 -10.42 -3.37
CA VAL A 10 18.68 -11.53 -2.71
C VAL A 10 19.53 -12.80 -2.67
N LYS A 11 20.29 -13.10 -3.73
CA LYS A 11 21.26 -14.21 -3.73
C LYS A 11 22.27 -14.08 -2.60
N ASN A 12 22.80 -12.88 -2.37
CA ASN A 12 23.71 -12.62 -1.27
C ASN A 12 23.03 -12.81 0.10
N LEU A 13 21.81 -12.29 0.30
CA LEU A 13 21.07 -12.45 1.55
C LEU A 13 20.78 -13.92 1.89
N LEU A 14 20.44 -14.74 0.88
CA LEU A 14 20.23 -16.17 1.03
C LEU A 14 21.54 -16.91 1.34
N ALA A 15 22.61 -16.62 0.61
CA ALA A 15 23.93 -17.25 0.81
C ALA A 15 24.53 -16.94 2.18
N GLU A 16 24.32 -15.73 2.69
CA GLU A 16 24.75 -15.29 4.02
C GLU A 16 23.84 -15.81 5.16
N GLY A 17 22.72 -16.47 4.84
CA GLY A 17 21.75 -16.95 5.83
C GLY A 17 21.01 -15.84 6.59
N LYS A 18 21.03 -14.60 6.08
CA LYS A 18 20.32 -13.45 6.67
C LYS A 18 18.80 -13.56 6.54
N ILE A 19 18.35 -14.24 5.48
CA ILE A 19 16.94 -14.56 5.25
C ILE A 19 16.80 -16.05 4.97
N LYS A 20 15.70 -16.64 5.47
CA LYS A 20 15.31 -18.01 5.14
C LYS A 20 14.58 -18.11 3.80
N GLY A 21 13.99 -17.01 3.36
CA GLY A 21 13.33 -16.90 2.08
C GLY A 21 13.03 -15.46 1.73
N PHE A 22 12.81 -15.21 0.44
CA PHE A 22 12.47 -13.91 -0.11
C PHE A 22 11.07 -13.94 -0.70
N LEU A 23 10.15 -13.14 -0.17
CA LEU A 23 8.80 -13.00 -0.69
C LEU A 23 8.78 -11.95 -1.80
N GLY A 24 8.58 -12.38 -3.04
CA GLY A 24 8.48 -11.51 -4.21
C GLY A 24 7.38 -11.98 -5.15
N LEU A 25 7.47 -11.57 -6.41
CA LEU A 25 6.59 -12.04 -7.48
C LEU A 25 7.36 -12.97 -8.40
N ARG A 26 6.74 -14.08 -8.80
CA ARG A 26 7.27 -15.01 -9.80
C ARG A 26 6.43 -14.94 -11.05
N GLN A 27 7.08 -14.98 -12.21
CA GLN A 27 6.43 -15.14 -13.49
C GLN A 27 6.59 -16.56 -14.02
N GLN A 28 5.47 -17.19 -14.37
CA GLN A 28 5.43 -18.47 -15.07
C GLN A 28 4.54 -18.33 -16.30
N GLY A 29 5.16 -18.30 -17.48
CA GLY A 29 4.46 -17.94 -18.71
C GLY A 29 3.89 -16.52 -18.62
N THR A 30 2.56 -16.40 -18.71
CA THR A 30 1.86 -15.11 -18.61
C THR A 30 1.41 -14.76 -17.20
N ASP A 31 1.51 -15.69 -16.25
CA ASP A 31 0.97 -15.53 -14.91
C ASP A 31 2.04 -14.95 -13.97
N ILE A 32 1.67 -13.90 -13.24
CA ILE A 32 2.52 -13.28 -12.23
C ILE A 32 1.82 -13.38 -10.87
N GLY A 33 2.49 -13.96 -9.88
CA GLY A 33 1.92 -14.16 -8.56
C GLY A 33 2.94 -14.16 -7.42
N PRO A 34 2.49 -14.01 -6.17
CA PRO A 34 3.35 -14.06 -4.99
C PRO A 34 4.08 -15.41 -4.88
N HIS A 35 5.37 -15.36 -4.59
CA HIS A 35 6.20 -16.54 -4.41
C HIS A 35 7.24 -16.32 -3.32
N LEU A 36 7.47 -17.35 -2.51
CA LEU A 36 8.55 -17.37 -1.52
C LEU A 36 9.76 -18.09 -2.13
N PHE A 37 10.72 -17.32 -2.62
CA PHE A 37 11.97 -17.83 -3.16
C PHE A 37 12.85 -18.32 -2.00
N THR A 38 13.27 -19.57 -2.05
CA THR A 38 14.12 -20.19 -1.01
C THR A 38 15.50 -20.58 -1.52
N THR A 39 15.69 -20.59 -2.84
CA THR A 39 16.98 -20.90 -3.48
C THR A 39 17.36 -19.83 -4.49
N ALA A 40 18.65 -19.73 -4.78
CA ALA A 40 19.19 -18.73 -5.72
C ALA A 40 18.73 -18.96 -7.17
N ASP A 41 18.51 -20.22 -7.55
CA ASP A 41 18.15 -20.60 -8.93
C ASP A 41 16.71 -20.22 -9.26
N GLU A 42 15.80 -20.30 -8.28
CA GLU A 42 14.41 -19.86 -8.44
C GLU A 42 14.28 -18.38 -8.84
N LEU A 43 15.27 -17.55 -8.48
CA LEU A 43 15.23 -16.10 -8.73
C LEU A 43 15.27 -15.75 -10.22
N GLU A 44 15.64 -16.67 -11.11
CA GLU A 44 15.57 -16.45 -12.57
C GLU A 44 14.14 -16.06 -13.01
N ASP A 45 13.13 -16.66 -12.38
CA ASP A 45 11.71 -16.41 -12.62
C ASP A 45 11.16 -15.18 -11.87
N LEU A 46 12.01 -14.40 -11.18
CA LEU A 46 11.59 -13.19 -10.46
C LEU A 46 10.91 -12.20 -11.41
N SER A 47 9.79 -11.62 -11.01
CA SER A 47 9.13 -10.52 -11.69
C SER A 47 9.04 -9.30 -10.79
N LEU A 48 9.10 -8.11 -11.40
CA LEU A 48 8.81 -6.85 -10.70
C LEU A 48 7.33 -6.50 -10.71
N GLY A 49 6.50 -7.34 -11.34
CA GLY A 49 5.05 -7.15 -11.43
C GLY A 49 4.62 -6.37 -12.67
N ASP A 50 5.42 -6.40 -13.73
CA ASP A 50 5.12 -5.79 -15.03
C ASP A 50 4.74 -6.91 -16.01
N ARG A 51 3.47 -6.95 -16.45
CA ARG A 51 2.99 -7.91 -17.46
C ARG A 51 2.83 -7.25 -18.83
N GLN A 52 2.02 -6.20 -18.91
CA GLN A 52 1.84 -5.32 -20.07
C GLN A 52 2.33 -3.92 -19.72
N ASP A 53 1.90 -3.41 -18.57
CA ASP A 53 2.25 -2.09 -18.07
C ASP A 53 3.03 -2.20 -16.74
N PRO A 54 3.85 -1.19 -16.40
CA PRO A 54 4.56 -1.18 -15.13
C PRO A 54 3.62 -1.35 -13.93
N GLY A 55 3.87 -2.34 -13.07
CA GLY A 55 3.13 -2.54 -11.83
C GLY A 55 1.67 -2.96 -11.99
N ASP A 56 1.27 -3.51 -13.13
CA ASP A 56 -0.08 -4.07 -13.32
C ASP A 56 -0.36 -5.29 -12.40
N SER A 57 0.68 -6.00 -12.00
CA SER A 57 0.59 -7.22 -11.20
C SER A 57 1.06 -6.92 -9.78
N ARG A 58 0.21 -6.24 -9.00
CA ARG A 58 0.47 -5.90 -7.60
C ARG A 58 -0.29 -6.77 -6.62
N TYR A 59 0.42 -7.18 -5.58
CA TYR A 59 -0.12 -8.00 -4.49
C TYR A 59 0.30 -7.41 -3.14
N PRO A 60 -0.50 -7.57 -2.08
CA PRO A 60 -0.17 -7.10 -0.75
C PRO A 60 0.85 -8.05 -0.09
N LEU A 61 2.10 -8.00 -0.56
CA LEU A 61 3.18 -8.87 -0.10
C LEU A 61 3.38 -8.75 1.42
N ASP A 62 3.25 -7.56 2.01
CA ASP A 62 3.37 -7.36 3.46
C ASP A 62 2.33 -8.14 4.26
N LYS A 63 1.09 -8.21 3.74
CA LYS A 63 0.00 -8.97 4.34
C LYS A 63 0.22 -10.48 4.23
N ILE A 64 0.78 -10.93 3.11
CA ILE A 64 1.17 -12.33 2.91
C ILE A 64 2.33 -12.68 3.83
N LEU A 65 3.34 -11.81 3.92
CA LEU A 65 4.49 -11.94 4.79
C LEU A 65 4.07 -12.07 6.25
N LYS A 66 3.11 -11.26 6.72
CA LYS A 66 2.53 -11.38 8.07
C LYS A 66 2.07 -12.82 8.36
N ARG A 67 1.41 -13.48 7.41
CA ARG A 67 0.94 -14.87 7.58
C ARG A 67 2.11 -15.86 7.64
N ILE A 68 3.14 -15.64 6.82
CA ILE A 68 4.36 -16.47 6.81
C ILE A 68 5.11 -16.30 8.14
N ALA A 69 5.39 -15.06 8.55
CA ALA A 69 6.10 -14.73 9.78
C ALA A 69 5.35 -15.23 11.04
N TYR A 70 4.02 -15.21 11.04
CA TYR A 70 3.22 -15.79 12.12
C TYR A 70 3.43 -17.31 12.25
N LYS A 71 3.54 -18.03 11.13
CA LYS A 71 3.79 -19.48 11.11
C LYS A 71 5.24 -19.83 11.43
N TYR A 72 6.17 -18.93 11.11
CA TYR A 72 7.61 -19.11 11.27
C TYR A 72 8.19 -18.00 12.16
N PRO A 73 7.88 -18.02 13.46
CA PRO A 73 8.14 -16.88 14.33
C PRO A 73 9.63 -16.57 14.49
N THR A 74 10.53 -17.54 14.38
CA THR A 74 11.97 -17.35 14.59
C THR A 74 12.74 -17.00 13.32
N ASP A 75 12.12 -17.13 12.15
CA ASP A 75 12.81 -16.99 10.88
C ASP A 75 12.75 -15.54 10.38
N SER A 76 13.83 -15.11 9.71
CA SER A 76 13.89 -13.82 9.02
C SER A 76 13.57 -13.98 7.55
N PHE A 77 12.85 -13.03 6.97
CA PHE A 77 12.41 -13.07 5.58
C PHE A 77 12.73 -11.76 4.86
N GLY A 78 13.17 -11.90 3.61
CA GLY A 78 13.24 -10.77 2.68
C GLY A 78 11.87 -10.52 2.06
N VAL A 79 11.55 -9.28 1.69
CA VAL A 79 10.31 -8.95 0.97
C VAL A 79 10.56 -7.88 -0.08
N LEU A 80 10.03 -8.10 -1.28
CA LEU A 80 10.09 -7.14 -2.37
C LEU A 80 9.20 -5.93 -2.03
N VAL A 81 9.75 -4.72 -2.04
CA VAL A 81 8.99 -3.50 -1.70
C VAL A 81 9.16 -2.38 -2.70
N ARG A 82 8.06 -1.69 -3.01
CA ARG A 82 8.05 -0.32 -3.53
C ARG A 82 7.95 0.66 -2.37
N GLY A 83 7.95 1.97 -2.68
CA GLY A 83 7.74 3.00 -1.66
C GLY A 83 6.43 2.85 -0.87
N CYS A 84 5.34 2.40 -1.51
CA CYS A 84 4.08 2.14 -0.82
C CYS A 84 4.14 0.92 0.11
N ASP A 85 4.78 -0.17 -0.33
CA ASP A 85 4.92 -1.39 0.47
C ASP A 85 5.78 -1.12 1.71
N GLU A 86 6.87 -0.34 1.59
CA GLU A 86 7.66 0.04 2.76
C GLU A 86 6.84 0.85 3.77
N ARG A 87 5.97 1.76 3.32
CA ARG A 87 5.04 2.48 4.22
C ARG A 87 4.08 1.53 4.91
N ALA A 88 3.60 0.50 4.22
CA ALA A 88 2.75 -0.53 4.83
C ALA A 88 3.53 -1.33 5.88
N LEU A 89 4.78 -1.72 5.61
CA LEU A 89 5.66 -2.35 6.61
C LEU A 89 5.81 -1.48 7.84
N GLN A 90 6.04 -0.17 7.70
CA GLN A 90 6.14 0.73 8.86
C GLN A 90 4.86 0.70 9.72
N GLN A 91 3.67 0.67 9.09
CA GLN A 91 2.41 0.54 9.83
C GLN A 91 2.31 -0.81 10.55
N LEU A 92 2.66 -1.90 9.88
CA LEU A 92 2.62 -3.25 10.47
C LEU A 92 3.65 -3.43 11.60
N PHE A 93 4.81 -2.79 11.52
CA PHE A 93 5.78 -2.73 12.61
C PHE A 93 5.24 -1.93 13.80
N ALA A 94 4.62 -0.78 13.55
CA ALA A 94 4.07 0.08 14.59
C ALA A 94 3.00 -0.62 15.44
N VAL A 95 2.23 -1.53 14.83
CA VAL A 95 1.21 -2.34 15.53
C VAL A 95 1.69 -3.75 15.90
N SER A 96 3.01 -4.02 15.83
CA SER A 96 3.63 -5.31 16.18
C SER A 96 3.03 -6.53 15.44
N MET A 97 2.51 -6.31 14.23
CA MET A 97 2.05 -7.39 13.35
C MET A 97 3.21 -8.03 12.58
N LEU A 98 4.31 -7.29 12.43
CA LEU A 98 5.59 -7.77 11.94
C LEU A 98 6.69 -7.25 12.88
N HIS A 99 7.82 -7.94 12.91
CA HIS A 99 8.99 -7.56 13.71
C HIS A 99 10.10 -7.06 12.81
N ARG A 100 10.61 -5.84 13.08
CA ARG A 100 11.60 -5.17 12.22
C ARG A 100 12.92 -5.94 12.09
N ASP A 101 13.33 -6.64 13.14
CA ASP A 101 14.52 -7.48 13.19
C ASP A 101 14.40 -8.76 12.33
N ARG A 102 13.19 -9.10 11.89
CA ARG A 102 12.89 -10.33 11.12
C ARG A 102 12.45 -10.07 9.68
N VAL A 103 12.37 -8.81 9.27
CA VAL A 103 11.94 -8.44 7.93
C VAL A 103 13.02 -7.59 7.28
N ILE A 104 13.53 -8.06 6.13
CA ILE A 104 14.51 -7.34 5.33
C ILE A 104 13.82 -6.83 4.06
N PRO A 105 13.47 -5.53 3.98
CA PRO A 105 12.90 -4.97 2.77
C PRO A 105 13.96 -4.93 1.67
N VAL A 106 13.60 -5.39 0.47
CA VAL A 106 14.43 -5.32 -0.75
C VAL A 106 13.71 -4.40 -1.72
N GLY A 107 14.13 -3.14 -1.72
CA GLY A 107 13.37 -2.07 -2.32
C GLY A 107 13.73 -1.75 -3.77
N PHE A 108 12.74 -1.28 -4.52
CA PHE A 108 12.99 -0.69 -5.84
C PHE A 108 12.11 0.54 -6.10
N ALA A 109 12.63 1.46 -6.92
CA ALA A 109 11.92 2.67 -7.29
C ALA A 109 10.84 2.38 -8.34
N CYS A 110 9.68 3.04 -8.20
CA CYS A 110 8.64 3.02 -9.22
C CYS A 110 9.06 3.90 -10.42
N PRO A 111 8.78 3.45 -11.66
CA PRO A 111 8.91 4.30 -12.84
C PRO A 111 8.09 5.60 -12.72
N PRO A 112 8.54 6.72 -13.33
CA PRO A 112 7.84 8.00 -13.26
C PRO A 112 6.38 7.93 -13.74
N GLU A 113 6.10 7.16 -14.78
CA GLU A 113 4.77 7.02 -15.37
C GLU A 113 3.79 6.39 -14.37
N LEU A 114 4.27 5.37 -13.64
CA LEU A 114 3.51 4.71 -12.59
C LEU A 114 3.31 5.60 -11.35
N ALA A 115 4.33 6.39 -11.02
CA ALA A 115 4.26 7.36 -9.92
C ALA A 115 3.21 8.45 -10.20
N GLU A 116 3.15 8.93 -11.44
CA GLU A 116 2.15 9.89 -11.92
C GLU A 116 0.74 9.29 -11.91
N GLN A 117 0.55 8.11 -12.50
CA GLN A 117 -0.76 7.43 -12.51
C GLN A 117 -1.35 7.28 -11.10
N HIS A 118 -0.51 6.96 -10.11
CA HIS A 118 -0.97 6.77 -8.73
C HIS A 118 -0.98 8.05 -7.88
N GLN A 119 -0.43 9.16 -8.40
CA GLN A 119 -0.20 10.40 -7.64
C GLN A 119 0.60 10.10 -6.35
N CYS A 120 1.71 9.39 -6.51
CA CYS A 120 2.52 8.90 -5.40
C CYS A 120 3.50 9.97 -4.90
N TRP A 121 3.32 10.41 -3.66
CA TRP A 121 4.18 11.42 -3.01
C TRP A 121 5.60 10.91 -2.68
N LYS A 122 5.80 9.59 -2.61
CA LYS A 122 7.12 8.97 -2.39
C LYS A 122 7.20 7.66 -3.18
N PRO A 123 7.60 7.70 -4.46
CA PRO A 123 7.61 6.56 -5.38
C PRO A 123 8.81 5.62 -5.21
N PHE A 124 9.52 5.71 -4.09
CA PHE A 124 10.69 4.89 -3.78
C PHE A 124 10.73 4.55 -2.27
N PRO A 125 11.27 3.38 -1.90
CA PRO A 125 11.54 3.05 -0.50
C PRO A 125 12.87 3.66 -0.02
N ASP A 126 13.03 3.82 1.29
CA ASP A 126 14.32 4.14 1.92
C ASP A 126 15.30 2.96 1.81
N ALA A 127 14.80 1.72 1.88
CA ALA A 127 15.56 0.49 1.63
C ALA A 127 15.77 0.21 0.13
N LEU A 128 16.19 1.21 -0.64
CA LEU A 128 16.36 1.13 -2.09
C LEU A 128 17.57 0.24 -2.47
N VAL A 129 17.31 -0.76 -3.31
CA VAL A 129 18.31 -1.66 -3.90
C VAL A 129 18.48 -1.40 -5.39
N ALA A 130 17.39 -1.09 -6.10
CA ALA A 130 17.39 -0.92 -7.56
C ALA A 130 16.46 0.19 -8.04
N GLY A 131 16.81 0.80 -9.18
CA GLY A 131 16.00 1.82 -9.84
C GLY A 131 16.37 3.26 -9.48
N GLU A 132 15.99 4.18 -10.34
CA GLU A 132 16.26 5.61 -10.18
C GLU A 132 15.16 6.29 -9.39
N VAL A 133 15.55 7.15 -8.46
CA VAL A 133 14.62 7.90 -7.62
C VAL A 133 13.93 8.97 -8.46
N SER A 134 12.61 8.85 -8.59
CA SER A 134 11.76 9.88 -9.18
C SER A 134 11.22 10.83 -8.11
N PRO A 135 11.01 12.12 -8.44
CA PRO A 135 10.37 13.06 -7.53
C PRO A 135 8.94 12.62 -7.21
N GLY A 136 8.50 12.90 -5.98
CA GLY A 136 7.13 12.64 -5.56
C GLY A 136 6.12 13.56 -6.24
N ILE A 137 4.93 13.04 -6.51
CA ILE A 137 3.79 13.82 -7.00
C ILE A 137 2.93 14.25 -5.81
N VAL A 138 2.79 15.57 -5.62
CA VAL A 138 2.02 16.17 -4.52
C VAL A 138 1.05 17.19 -5.11
N GLY A 139 -0.20 17.20 -4.62
CA GLY A 139 -1.19 18.19 -5.02
C GLY A 139 -1.99 17.85 -6.28
N GLY A 140 -2.08 16.57 -6.66
CA GLY A 140 -3.02 16.12 -7.69
C GLY A 140 -4.46 16.54 -7.36
N GLU A 141 -5.25 16.84 -8.40
CA GLU A 141 -6.67 17.14 -8.26
C GLU A 141 -7.40 15.92 -7.68
N ASP A 142 -7.64 15.91 -6.38
CA ASP A 142 -8.62 15.01 -5.81
C ASP A 142 -10.01 15.46 -6.29
N ALA A 143 -10.89 14.51 -6.59
CA ALA A 143 -12.33 14.79 -6.78
C ALA A 143 -12.96 15.55 -5.59
N VAL A 144 -12.23 15.66 -4.47
CA VAL A 144 -12.48 16.60 -3.38
C VAL A 144 -12.10 18.02 -3.83
N GLY A 145 -12.84 18.57 -4.80
CA GLY A 145 -12.71 19.96 -5.25
C GLY A 145 -12.88 20.97 -4.10
N SER A 146 -12.44 22.20 -4.33
CA SER A 146 -12.52 23.33 -3.40
C SER A 146 -13.95 23.54 -2.86
N GLN A 147 -14.03 24.01 -1.60
CA GLN A 147 -15.26 24.27 -0.86
C GLN A 147 -16.20 25.21 -1.64
N LEU A 148 -17.48 24.82 -1.80
CA LEU A 148 -18.67 25.72 -1.76
C LEU A 148 -20.04 25.05 -2.02
N ASP A 149 -20.14 23.72 -2.19
CA ASP A 149 -21.42 23.01 -2.06
C ASP A 149 -21.26 21.68 -1.32
N LEU A 150 -21.44 21.71 0.00
CA LEU A 150 -21.34 20.53 0.86
C LEU A 150 -22.51 19.56 0.64
N LEU A 151 -23.69 20.06 0.29
CA LEU A 151 -24.89 19.24 0.11
C LEU A 151 -24.90 18.55 -1.25
N GLY A 152 -24.57 19.27 -2.33
CA GLY A 152 -24.41 18.67 -3.65
C GLY A 152 -23.31 17.62 -3.68
N LYS A 153 -22.15 17.90 -3.08
CA LYS A 153 -21.07 16.90 -2.94
C LYS A 153 -21.49 15.71 -2.10
N LEU A 154 -22.27 15.91 -1.04
CA LEU A 154 -22.75 14.80 -0.22
C LEU A 154 -23.66 13.87 -1.04
N GLN A 155 -24.53 14.42 -1.88
CA GLN A 155 -25.37 13.64 -2.80
C GLN A 155 -24.53 12.89 -3.84
N GLU A 156 -23.55 13.55 -4.48
CA GLU A 156 -22.62 12.89 -5.41
C GLU A 156 -21.87 11.74 -4.75
N TRP A 157 -21.46 11.91 -3.49
CA TRP A 157 -20.84 10.84 -2.70
C TRP A 157 -21.82 9.69 -2.44
N PHE A 158 -23.07 9.97 -2.05
CA PHE A 158 -24.09 8.94 -1.88
C PHE A 158 -24.34 8.16 -3.17
N ASP A 159 -24.52 8.85 -4.30
CA ASP A 159 -24.73 8.21 -5.61
C ASP A 159 -23.52 7.33 -5.99
N THR A 160 -22.30 7.78 -5.66
CA THR A 160 -21.07 7.00 -5.85
C THR A 160 -21.03 5.77 -4.95
N PHE A 161 -21.47 5.90 -3.70
CA PHE A 161 -21.49 4.81 -2.72
C PHE A 161 -22.51 3.73 -3.05
N ASP A 162 -23.65 4.09 -3.64
CA ASP A 162 -24.72 3.16 -4.04
C ASP A 162 -24.27 2.13 -5.09
N ARG A 163 -23.18 2.42 -5.82
CA ARG A 163 -22.54 1.48 -6.75
C ARG A 163 -21.81 0.33 -6.02
N CYS A 164 -21.59 0.45 -4.70
CA CYS A 164 -20.84 -0.55 -3.95
C CYS A 164 -21.61 -1.86 -3.81
N VAL A 165 -21.03 -2.94 -4.32
CA VAL A 165 -21.57 -4.31 -4.20
C VAL A 165 -20.97 -5.10 -3.03
N LYS A 166 -20.24 -4.45 -2.12
CA LYS A 166 -19.60 -5.07 -0.94
C LYS A 166 -18.78 -6.33 -1.27
N CYS A 167 -18.03 -6.34 -2.39
CA CYS A 167 -17.22 -7.50 -2.82
C CYS A 167 -15.96 -7.77 -1.96
N TYR A 168 -15.69 -6.92 -0.97
CA TYR A 168 -14.50 -6.96 -0.10
C TYR A 168 -13.13 -6.80 -0.81
N GLY A 169 -13.08 -6.55 -2.12
CA GLY A 169 -11.83 -6.34 -2.86
C GLY A 169 -10.92 -5.30 -2.20
N CYS A 170 -11.49 -4.13 -1.86
CA CYS A 170 -10.78 -3.04 -1.19
C CYS A 170 -10.18 -3.43 0.17
N ARG A 171 -10.79 -4.37 0.91
CA ARG A 171 -10.26 -4.94 2.17
C ARG A 171 -9.17 -5.97 1.89
N ASN A 172 -9.42 -6.86 0.93
CA ASN A 172 -8.57 -8.01 0.68
C ASN A 172 -7.20 -7.59 0.12
N ILE A 173 -7.18 -6.60 -0.78
CA ILE A 173 -5.95 -6.04 -1.35
C ILE A 173 -5.17 -5.14 -0.39
N CYS A 174 -5.79 -4.65 0.67
CA CYS A 174 -5.17 -3.64 1.53
C CYS A 174 -4.02 -4.25 2.35
N PRO A 175 -2.76 -3.75 2.21
CA PRO A 175 -1.60 -4.35 2.86
C PRO A 175 -1.56 -4.08 4.38
N VAL A 176 -2.21 -3.00 4.82
CA VAL A 176 -2.28 -2.58 6.24
C VAL A 176 -3.52 -3.13 6.97
N CYS A 177 -4.33 -3.96 6.32
CA CYS A 177 -5.48 -4.61 6.97
C CYS A 177 -5.06 -5.94 7.60
N TYR A 178 -4.97 -5.96 8.94
CA TYR A 178 -4.35 -7.06 9.70
C TYR A 178 -5.25 -7.76 10.72
N CYS A 179 -6.47 -7.29 10.95
CA CYS A 179 -7.41 -7.85 11.92
C CYS A 179 -7.67 -9.34 11.65
N HIS A 180 -7.76 -10.14 12.72
CA HIS A 180 -8.18 -11.55 12.65
C HIS A 180 -9.69 -11.62 12.40
N ASP A 181 -10.47 -11.02 13.30
CA ASP A 181 -11.91 -10.89 13.17
C ASP A 181 -12.25 -9.50 12.62
N CYS A 182 -12.95 -9.45 11.50
CA CYS A 182 -13.22 -8.21 10.79
C CYS A 182 -14.67 -7.78 11.01
N THR A 183 -14.88 -6.63 11.64
CA THR A 183 -16.22 -6.06 11.82
C THR A 183 -16.92 -5.76 10.49
N LEU A 184 -16.19 -5.70 9.36
CA LEU A 184 -16.78 -5.58 8.02
C LEU A 184 -17.53 -6.85 7.58
N GLU A 185 -17.25 -7.99 8.22
CA GLU A 185 -17.89 -9.29 7.98
C GLU A 185 -18.98 -9.59 9.02
N GLU A 186 -19.11 -8.76 10.06
CA GLU A 186 -20.12 -8.95 11.10
C GLU A 186 -21.51 -8.55 10.60
N THR A 187 -22.37 -9.53 10.35
CA THR A 187 -23.72 -9.34 9.80
C THR A 187 -24.61 -8.48 10.69
N ALA A 188 -24.41 -8.51 12.02
CA ALA A 188 -25.17 -7.68 12.94
C ALA A 188 -24.87 -6.18 12.79
N LEU A 189 -23.65 -5.83 12.38
CA LEU A 189 -23.23 -4.43 12.16
C LEU A 189 -23.42 -4.01 10.71
N LEU A 190 -23.15 -4.93 9.79
CA LEU A 190 -23.16 -4.70 8.35
C LEU A 190 -23.85 -5.89 7.66
N PRO A 191 -25.18 -5.82 7.47
CA PRO A 191 -25.96 -6.86 6.81
C PRO A 191 -25.39 -7.25 5.44
N THR A 192 -25.61 -8.51 5.05
CA THR A 192 -25.24 -9.09 3.75
C THR A 192 -26.49 -9.66 3.08
N GLY A 193 -26.46 -9.78 1.75
CA GLY A 193 -27.56 -10.40 0.99
C GLY A 193 -28.71 -9.47 0.58
N GLU A 194 -28.65 -8.18 0.95
CA GLU A 194 -29.59 -7.16 0.47
C GLU A 194 -29.07 -6.50 -0.82
N ILE A 195 -29.98 -6.22 -1.76
CA ILE A 195 -29.69 -5.52 -3.01
C ILE A 195 -30.63 -4.30 -3.10
N PRO A 196 -30.08 -3.06 -3.08
CA PRO A 196 -28.68 -2.72 -2.92
C PRO A 196 -28.19 -2.96 -1.47
N PRO A 197 -26.87 -3.13 -1.24
CA PRO A 197 -26.32 -3.14 0.12
C PRO A 197 -26.68 -1.85 0.86
N ALA A 198 -26.75 -1.92 2.20
CA ALA A 198 -26.95 -0.75 3.05
C ALA A 198 -25.73 0.21 2.97
N ASN A 199 -25.67 1.00 1.91
CA ASN A 199 -24.68 2.04 1.69
C ASN A 199 -25.10 3.33 2.43
N PRO A 200 -24.13 4.15 2.88
CA PRO A 200 -22.68 3.99 2.76
C PRO A 200 -22.03 3.24 3.93
N ASN A 201 -22.81 2.50 4.75
CA ASN A 201 -22.33 1.97 6.03
C ASN A 201 -21.03 1.16 5.91
N PHE A 202 -20.91 0.29 4.89
CA PHE A 202 -19.69 -0.48 4.66
C PHE A 202 -18.49 0.42 4.34
N LEU A 203 -18.65 1.35 3.40
CA LEU A 203 -17.57 2.24 2.95
C LEU A 203 -17.13 3.19 4.06
N MET A 204 -18.08 3.74 4.81
CA MET A 204 -17.81 4.63 5.94
C MET A 204 -17.14 3.89 7.10
N THR A 205 -17.66 2.71 7.49
CA THR A 205 -17.03 1.86 8.51
C THR A 205 -15.60 1.52 8.12
N ARG A 206 -15.38 1.20 6.84
CA ARG A 206 -14.04 0.94 6.32
C ARG A 206 -13.15 2.18 6.40
N ALA A 207 -13.63 3.34 5.96
CA ALA A 207 -12.89 4.60 6.02
C ALA A 207 -12.46 4.92 7.46
N MET A 208 -13.37 4.75 8.43
CA MET A 208 -13.06 4.98 9.86
C MET A 208 -12.00 4.02 10.40
N HIS A 209 -11.98 2.75 10.00
CA HIS A 209 -10.90 1.84 10.42
C HIS A 209 -9.54 2.18 9.82
N MET A 210 -9.51 2.73 8.60
CA MET A 210 -8.26 3.05 7.91
C MET A 210 -7.72 4.42 8.33
N VAL A 211 -8.58 5.42 8.34
CA VAL A 211 -8.24 6.80 8.71
C VAL A 211 -8.18 6.94 10.22
N GLY A 212 -9.20 6.52 10.97
CA GLY A 212 -9.25 6.73 12.42
C GLY A 212 -8.10 6.09 13.19
N ARG A 213 -7.49 5.02 12.65
CA ARG A 213 -6.28 4.38 13.20
C ARG A 213 -4.97 4.85 12.55
N SER A 214 -5.05 5.86 11.66
CA SER A 214 -3.96 6.39 10.85
C SER A 214 -3.16 5.32 10.09
N LEU A 215 -3.82 4.20 9.73
CA LEU A 215 -3.21 3.05 9.05
C LEU A 215 -3.11 3.26 7.53
N CYS A 216 -4.00 4.05 6.94
CA CYS A 216 -4.02 4.26 5.50
C CYS A 216 -2.68 4.85 5.01
N ILE A 217 -2.07 4.21 4.01
CA ILE A 217 -0.85 4.68 3.34
C ILE A 217 -1.10 5.33 1.98
N TYR A 218 -2.38 5.51 1.63
CA TYR A 218 -2.86 6.12 0.38
C TYR A 218 -2.24 5.53 -0.89
N CYS A 219 -2.10 4.19 -0.95
CA CYS A 219 -1.46 3.50 -2.07
C CYS A 219 -2.36 3.27 -3.29
N GLY A 220 -3.67 3.55 -3.21
CA GLY A 220 -4.59 3.41 -4.35
C GLY A 220 -5.05 1.98 -4.68
N LEU A 221 -4.39 0.94 -4.16
CA LEU A 221 -4.74 -0.47 -4.44
C LEU A 221 -6.23 -0.80 -4.24
N CYS A 222 -6.88 -0.16 -3.27
CA CYS A 222 -8.30 -0.38 -3.01
C CYS A 222 -9.22 0.17 -4.11
N GLU A 223 -8.83 1.26 -4.78
CA GLU A 223 -9.54 1.84 -5.91
C GLU A 223 -9.36 0.97 -7.15
N GLU A 224 -8.12 0.54 -7.42
CA GLU A 224 -7.77 -0.27 -8.59
C GLU A 224 -8.51 -1.61 -8.65
N VAL A 225 -8.74 -2.25 -7.49
CA VAL A 225 -9.48 -3.52 -7.43
C VAL A 225 -11.00 -3.32 -7.33
N CYS A 226 -11.49 -2.08 -7.31
CA CYS A 226 -12.91 -1.82 -7.14
C CYS A 226 -13.64 -2.03 -8.48
N PRO A 227 -14.53 -3.03 -8.61
CA PRO A 227 -15.26 -3.25 -9.86
C PRO A 227 -16.32 -2.17 -10.15
N ALA A 228 -16.50 -1.24 -9.22
CA ALA A 228 -17.47 -0.15 -9.30
C ALA A 228 -16.77 1.22 -9.33
N ASP A 229 -15.45 1.27 -9.60
CA ASP A 229 -14.65 2.49 -9.73
C ASP A 229 -14.91 3.54 -8.63
N ILE A 230 -15.01 3.07 -7.38
CA ILE A 230 -15.25 3.95 -6.24
C ILE A 230 -13.93 4.63 -5.86
N PRO A 231 -13.86 5.98 -5.80
CA PRO A 231 -12.65 6.73 -5.47
C PRO A 231 -12.36 6.71 -3.95
N LEU A 232 -11.99 5.54 -3.44
CA LEU A 232 -11.72 5.27 -2.03
C LEU A 232 -10.58 6.10 -1.43
N LYS A 233 -9.56 6.46 -2.20
CA LYS A 233 -8.45 7.32 -1.76
C LYS A 233 -8.99 8.73 -1.49
N SER A 234 -9.81 9.27 -2.39
CA SER A 234 -10.50 10.55 -2.19
C SER A 234 -11.45 10.50 -0.99
N LEU A 235 -12.18 9.39 -0.81
CA LEU A 235 -13.03 9.18 0.37
C LEU A 235 -12.20 9.23 1.66
N TYR A 236 -11.07 8.53 1.70
CA TYR A 236 -10.23 8.51 2.89
C TYR A 236 -9.58 9.86 3.16
N LYS A 237 -9.18 10.62 2.13
CA LYS A 237 -8.73 12.01 2.30
C LYS A 237 -9.84 12.91 2.86
N LEU A 238 -11.07 12.79 2.36
CA LEU A 238 -12.22 13.51 2.90
C LEU A 238 -12.45 13.18 4.38
N VAL A 239 -12.51 11.90 4.73
CA VAL A 239 -12.68 11.46 6.13
C VAL A 239 -11.51 11.96 6.99
N SER A 240 -10.28 11.96 6.47
CA SER A 240 -9.10 12.49 7.18
C SER A 240 -9.26 13.96 7.52
N LYS A 241 -9.78 14.78 6.59
CA LYS A 241 -10.10 16.19 6.84
C LYS A 241 -11.19 16.34 7.90
N ILE A 242 -12.24 15.51 7.83
CA ILE A 242 -13.36 15.56 8.80
C ILE A 242 -12.90 15.22 10.22
N VAL A 243 -11.99 14.26 10.37
CA VAL A 243 -11.50 13.82 11.69
C VAL A 243 -10.21 14.52 12.16
N GLY A 244 -9.75 15.56 11.45
CA GLY A 244 -8.59 16.35 11.83
C GLY A 244 -7.25 15.59 11.74
N GLN A 245 -7.11 14.69 10.77
CA GLN A 245 -5.91 13.87 10.53
C GLN A 245 -5.25 14.18 9.18
N GLU A 246 -5.26 15.44 8.75
CA GLU A 246 -4.64 15.85 7.48
C GLU A 246 -3.12 15.62 7.44
N ALA A 247 -2.46 15.60 8.60
CA ALA A 247 -1.02 15.38 8.70
C ALA A 247 -0.55 14.00 8.18
N VAL A 248 -1.44 12.99 8.15
CA VAL A 248 -1.09 11.64 7.71
C VAL A 248 -1.36 11.40 6.22
N THR A 249 -1.98 12.36 5.53
CA THR A 249 -2.22 12.30 4.09
C THR A 249 -0.92 12.46 3.30
N PRO A 250 -0.90 12.11 1.99
CA PRO A 250 0.25 12.36 1.14
C PRO A 250 0.76 13.82 1.21
N GLU A 251 -0.17 14.77 1.19
CA GLU A 251 0.12 16.20 1.25
C GLU A 251 0.70 16.59 2.62
N GLY A 252 0.10 16.10 3.71
CA GLY A 252 0.60 16.32 5.06
C GLY A 252 2.00 15.76 5.28
N ARG A 253 2.28 14.55 4.77
CA ARG A 253 3.60 13.90 4.87
C ARG A 253 4.66 14.60 4.02
N ALA A 254 4.31 15.01 2.79
CA ALA A 254 5.21 15.77 1.93
C ALA A 254 5.60 17.11 2.58
N ALA A 255 4.62 17.85 3.13
CA ALA A 255 4.88 19.10 3.83
C ALA A 255 5.78 18.93 5.06
N GLN A 256 5.60 17.84 5.82
CA GLN A 256 6.50 17.51 6.93
C GLN A 256 7.93 17.20 6.47
N GLN A 257 8.09 16.47 5.36
CA GLN A 257 9.40 16.10 4.84
C GLN A 257 10.18 17.31 4.31
N GLU A 258 9.50 18.24 3.62
CA GLU A 258 10.08 19.53 3.23
C GLU A 258 10.50 20.38 4.43
N ALA A 259 9.69 20.41 5.49
CA ALA A 259 10.01 21.15 6.71
C ALA A 259 11.25 20.58 7.41
N ILE A 260 11.39 19.25 7.46
CA ILE A 260 12.56 18.57 8.02
C ILE A 260 13.81 18.89 7.19
N GLY A 261 13.73 18.79 5.86
CA GLY A 261 14.84 19.08 4.95
C GLY A 261 15.41 20.50 5.11
N LYS A 262 14.52 21.50 5.19
CA LYS A 262 14.91 22.91 5.44
C LYS A 262 15.57 23.13 6.80
N THR A 263 15.23 22.31 7.80
CA THR A 263 15.77 22.42 9.16
C THR A 263 17.17 21.79 9.24
N THR A 264 17.38 20.64 8.59
CA THR A 264 18.69 19.99 8.49
C THR A 264 19.68 20.80 7.65
N GLU A 265 19.21 21.48 6.61
CA GLU A 265 20.05 22.36 5.79
C GLU A 265 20.50 23.59 6.59
N LYS A 266 19.61 24.24 7.35
CA LYS A 266 20.01 25.34 8.26
C LYS A 266 20.98 24.93 9.37
N ALA A 267 20.92 23.68 9.83
CA ALA A 267 21.84 23.16 10.85
C ALA A 267 23.22 22.78 10.29
N ALA A 268 23.34 22.54 8.97
CA ALA A 268 24.60 22.21 8.31
C ALA A 268 25.41 23.43 7.85
N ILE A 269 24.79 24.62 7.84
CA ILE A 269 25.42 25.90 7.43
C ILE A 269 25.71 26.79 8.66
N GLY A 270 25.56 26.25 9.87
CA GLY A 270 25.74 26.94 11.15
C GLY A 270 26.95 26.48 11.94
#